data_AF-A0A7X6X0X8-F1
#
_entry.id   AF-A0A7X6X0X8-F1
#
_cell.length_a   1.000
_cell.length_b   1.000
_cell.length_c   1.000
_cell.angle_alpha   90.00
_cell.angle_beta   90.00
_cell.angle_gamma   90.00
#
_symmetry.space_group_name_H-M   'P 1'
#
loop_
_entity.id
_entity.type
_entity.pdbx_description
1 polymer ?
#
loop_
_entity_poly.entity_id
_entity_poly.type
_entity_poly.pdbx_seq_one_letter_code
_entity_poly.pdbx_strand_id
1 'polypeptide(L)'
;AFIGRCRVVPLRNTGAALSPFNAFLILQGIETLSLRMERHTQNAQKVAEYLASHDQVSWVQYAGLSSHPEHQLAQKYFGGQPASILSFGIKGGREAGARFIDALQLILRLVNIGDAKTLASHPATTTHRQLNAEELASAGVTEDMVRLSVGIEHIDDILDDLKQALEASR
;
A
#
# COMPACT_ATOMS: atom_id res chain seq x y z
N ALA A 1 5.72 -7.44 37.05
CA ALA A 1 4.68 -6.54 37.62
C ALA A 1 4.25 -5.43 36.64
N PHE A 2 5.16 -4.63 36.09
CA PHE A 2 4.84 -3.47 35.23
C PHE A 2 4.14 -3.82 33.91
N ILE A 3 4.71 -4.72 33.09
CA ILE A 3 4.16 -5.10 31.76
C ILE A 3 2.73 -5.67 31.86
N GLY A 4 2.46 -6.52 32.87
CA GLY A 4 1.13 -7.07 33.10
C GLY A 4 0.09 -5.98 33.42
N ARG A 5 0.48 -4.96 34.21
CA ARG A 5 -0.38 -3.81 34.51
C ARG A 5 -0.67 -2.97 33.26
N CYS A 6 0.33 -2.73 32.42
CA CYS A 6 0.18 -2.01 31.14
C CYS A 6 -0.80 -2.69 30.17
N ARG A 7 -0.91 -4.03 30.22
CA ARG A 7 -1.86 -4.77 29.38
C ARG A 7 -3.27 -4.85 29.98
N VAL A 8 -3.36 -5.20 31.26
CA VAL A 8 -4.64 -5.58 31.89
C VAL A 8 -5.46 -4.37 32.33
N VAL A 9 -4.82 -3.31 32.83
CA VAL A 9 -5.55 -2.13 33.34
C VAL A 9 -6.25 -1.36 32.22
N PRO A 10 -5.60 -1.04 31.07
CA PRO A 10 -6.31 -0.41 29.96
C PRO A 10 -7.43 -1.30 29.41
N LEU A 11 -7.17 -2.60 29.17
CA LEU A 11 -8.17 -3.52 28.65
C LEU A 11 -9.42 -3.58 29.54
N ARG A 12 -9.24 -3.65 30.87
CA ARG A 12 -10.35 -3.67 31.83
C ARG A 12 -11.10 -2.34 31.87
N ASN A 13 -10.39 -1.22 31.81
CA ASN A 13 -10.99 0.10 31.98
C ASN A 13 -11.64 0.64 30.70
N THR A 14 -11.09 0.33 29.53
CA THR A 14 -11.64 0.78 28.22
C THR A 14 -12.58 -0.24 27.60
N GLY A 15 -12.53 -1.50 28.03
CA GLY A 15 -13.41 -2.56 27.54
C GLY A 15 -13.16 -2.93 26.07
N ALA A 16 -11.98 -2.64 25.52
CA ALA A 16 -11.60 -2.95 24.13
C ALA A 16 -11.36 -4.46 23.90
N ALA A 17 -12.35 -5.28 24.25
CA ALA A 17 -12.33 -6.73 24.09
C ALA A 17 -12.75 -7.13 22.66
N LEU A 18 -12.03 -8.11 22.09
CA LEU A 18 -12.34 -8.65 20.77
C LEU A 18 -13.57 -9.55 20.83
N SER A 19 -14.52 -9.34 19.91
CA SER A 19 -15.67 -10.26 19.74
C SER A 19 -15.20 -11.67 19.38
N PRO A 20 -15.79 -12.74 19.98
CA PRO A 20 -15.46 -14.12 19.62
C PRO A 20 -15.63 -14.43 18.13
N PHE A 21 -16.61 -13.81 17.47
CA PHE A 21 -16.83 -13.97 16.03
C PHE A 21 -15.69 -13.36 15.21
N ASN A 22 -15.21 -12.17 15.58
CA ASN A 22 -14.05 -11.55 14.92
C ASN A 22 -12.77 -12.36 15.16
N ALA A 23 -12.60 -12.93 16.36
CA ALA A 23 -11.49 -13.84 16.64
C ALA A 23 -11.52 -15.07 15.73
N PHE A 24 -12.69 -15.67 15.53
CA PHE A 24 -12.86 -16.78 14.60
C PHE A 24 -12.48 -16.40 13.15
N LEU A 25 -12.93 -15.24 12.65
CA LEU A 25 -12.57 -14.77 11.32
C LEU A 25 -11.05 -14.53 11.15
N ILE A 26 -10.38 -14.01 12.18
CA ILE A 26 -8.93 -13.84 12.17
C ILE A 26 -8.23 -15.20 12.13
N LEU A 27 -8.68 -16.17 12.94
CA LEU A 27 -8.11 -17.52 12.93
C LEU A 27 -8.23 -18.17 11.55
N GLN A 28 -9.39 -18.07 10.90
CA GLN A 28 -9.60 -18.53 9.53
C GLN A 28 -8.66 -17.84 8.53
N GLY A 29 -8.44 -16.53 8.67
CA GLY A 29 -7.51 -15.78 7.83
C GLY A 29 -6.04 -16.21 8.00
N ILE A 30 -5.62 -16.54 9.23
CA ILE A 30 -4.22 -16.91 9.53
C ILE A 30 -3.82 -18.24 8.87
N GLU A 31 -4.75 -19.17 8.66
CA GLU A 31 -4.47 -20.47 8.02
C GLU A 31 -3.81 -20.33 6.63
N THR A 32 -4.09 -19.22 5.92
CA THR A 32 -3.53 -18.95 4.58
C THR A 32 -2.48 -17.84 4.57
N LEU A 33 -1.98 -17.43 5.74
CA LEU A 33 -1.11 -16.26 5.85
C LEU A 33 0.16 -16.38 5.00
N SER A 34 0.88 -17.50 5.07
CA SER A 34 2.13 -17.68 4.31
C SER A 34 1.87 -17.61 2.80
N LEU A 35 0.86 -18.33 2.31
CA LEU A 35 0.50 -18.36 0.89
C LEU A 35 0.12 -16.97 0.36
N ARG A 36 -0.64 -16.20 1.14
CA ARG A 36 -1.01 -14.83 0.78
C ARG A 36 0.22 -13.93 0.77
N MET A 37 1.07 -14.00 1.80
CA MET A 37 2.27 -13.16 1.88
C MET A 37 3.24 -13.44 0.73
N GLU A 38 3.44 -14.69 0.33
CA GLU A 38 4.25 -15.04 -0.84
C GLU A 38 3.71 -14.40 -2.11
N ARG A 39 2.39 -14.49 -2.36
CA ARG A 39 1.78 -13.88 -3.54
C ARG A 39 1.84 -12.35 -3.49
N HIS A 40 1.55 -11.75 -2.34
CA HIS A 40 1.61 -10.31 -2.12
C HIS A 40 2.99 -9.74 -2.45
N THR A 41 4.06 -10.32 -1.91
CA THR A 41 5.43 -9.81 -2.12
C THR A 41 5.90 -10.03 -3.55
N GLN A 42 5.58 -11.17 -4.17
CA GLN A 42 5.86 -11.44 -5.58
C GLN A 42 5.17 -10.45 -6.52
N ASN A 43 3.87 -10.19 -6.30
CA ASN A 43 3.13 -9.23 -7.10
C ASN A 43 3.67 -7.81 -6.90
N ALA A 44 3.96 -7.41 -5.65
CA ALA A 44 4.49 -6.08 -5.34
C ALA A 44 5.83 -5.79 -6.03
N GLN A 45 6.74 -6.77 -6.06
CA GLN A 45 8.01 -6.63 -6.78
C GLN A 45 7.77 -6.35 -8.27
N LYS A 46 6.93 -7.15 -8.93
CA LYS A 46 6.61 -6.99 -10.36
C LYS A 46 5.92 -5.66 -10.66
N VAL A 47 4.98 -5.25 -9.80
CA VAL A 47 4.32 -3.94 -9.92
C VAL A 47 5.33 -2.80 -9.76
N ALA A 48 6.23 -2.88 -8.77
CA ALA A 48 7.24 -1.86 -8.55
C ALA A 48 8.21 -1.73 -9.74
N GLU A 49 8.65 -2.86 -10.30
CA GLU A 49 9.51 -2.89 -11.50
C GLU A 49 8.80 -2.30 -12.72
N TYR A 50 7.53 -2.68 -12.94
CA TYR A 50 6.71 -2.12 -14.01
C TYR A 50 6.59 -0.60 -13.89
N LEU A 51 6.18 -0.11 -12.73
CA LEU A 51 6.02 1.32 -12.47
C LEU A 51 7.34 2.09 -12.61
N ALA A 52 8.46 1.51 -12.15
CA ALA A 52 9.77 2.15 -12.25
C ALA A 52 10.24 2.33 -13.72
N SER A 53 9.72 1.51 -14.63
CA SER A 53 10.02 1.58 -16.07
C SER A 53 9.05 2.46 -16.87
N HIS A 54 7.94 2.90 -16.25
CA HIS A 54 6.84 3.54 -16.96
C HIS A 54 7.06 5.06 -17.13
N ASP A 55 6.80 5.59 -18.33
CA ASP A 55 7.07 6.98 -18.68
C ASP A 55 6.24 8.01 -17.90
N GLN A 56 5.01 7.69 -17.52
CA GLN A 56 4.14 8.51 -16.67
C GLN A 56 4.49 8.50 -15.18
N VAL A 57 5.45 7.69 -14.74
CA VAL A 57 5.85 7.61 -13.32
C VAL A 57 7.14 8.41 -13.12
N SER A 58 7.16 9.29 -12.11
CA SER A 58 8.30 10.16 -11.79
C SER A 58 9.30 9.47 -10.85
N TRP A 59 8.80 8.70 -9.89
CA TRP A 59 9.60 7.98 -8.90
C TRP A 59 8.79 6.81 -8.33
N VAL A 60 9.49 5.80 -7.80
CA VAL A 60 8.89 4.66 -7.09
C VAL A 60 9.63 4.44 -5.78
N GLN A 61 8.87 4.37 -4.69
CA GLN A 61 9.35 4.07 -3.34
C GLN A 61 8.91 2.64 -2.97
N TYR A 62 9.81 1.69 -3.22
CA TYR A 62 9.64 0.31 -2.80
C TYR A 62 10.98 -0.29 -2.39
N ALA A 63 11.06 -0.85 -1.18
CA ALA A 63 12.32 -1.35 -0.63
C ALA A 63 12.90 -2.56 -1.40
N GLY A 64 12.09 -3.24 -2.21
CA GLY A 64 12.52 -4.36 -3.05
C GLY A 64 13.27 -3.92 -4.32
N LEU A 65 13.17 -2.65 -4.71
CA LEU A 65 13.95 -2.11 -5.83
C LEU A 65 15.41 -1.90 -5.45
N SER A 66 16.33 -2.24 -6.34
CA SER A 66 17.77 -2.05 -6.14
C SER A 66 18.18 -0.58 -6.05
N SER A 67 17.36 0.34 -6.59
CA SER A 67 17.53 1.79 -6.50
C SER A 67 17.12 2.36 -5.13
N HIS A 68 16.44 1.59 -4.27
CA HIS A 68 15.96 2.07 -2.99
C HIS A 68 17.12 2.22 -1.98
N PRO A 69 17.23 3.34 -1.22
CA PRO A 69 18.32 3.57 -0.28
C PRO A 69 18.49 2.45 0.76
N GLU A 70 17.37 1.85 1.18
CA GLU A 70 17.32 0.79 2.19
C GLU A 70 17.25 -0.63 1.60
N HIS A 71 17.54 -0.81 0.30
CA HIS A 71 17.47 -2.14 -0.33
C HIS A 71 18.30 -3.20 0.40
N GLN A 72 19.50 -2.84 0.88
CA GLN A 72 20.35 -3.75 1.67
C GLN A 72 19.69 -4.17 3.00
N LEU A 73 18.91 -3.30 3.63
CA LEU A 73 18.16 -3.65 4.83
C LEU A 73 16.99 -4.58 4.50
N ALA A 74 16.34 -4.38 3.35
CA ALA A 74 15.30 -5.28 2.86
C ALA A 74 15.86 -6.69 2.59
N GLN A 75 17.06 -6.78 2.01
CA GLN A 75 17.78 -8.05 1.84
C GLN A 75 18.09 -8.70 3.19
N LYS A 76 18.65 -7.93 4.14
CA LYS A 76 19.06 -8.45 5.45
C LYS A 76 17.89 -8.95 6.31
N TYR A 77 16.80 -8.21 6.37
CA TYR A 77 15.70 -8.48 7.31
C TYR A 77 14.53 -9.24 6.70
N PHE A 78 14.34 -9.15 5.39
CA PHE A 78 13.18 -9.73 4.70
C PHE A 78 13.58 -10.65 3.53
N GLY A 79 14.86 -11.01 3.39
CA GLY A 79 15.34 -11.88 2.32
C GLY A 79 15.07 -11.33 0.91
N GLY A 80 14.99 -10.00 0.77
CA GLY A 80 14.67 -9.34 -0.49
C GLY A 80 13.18 -9.31 -0.84
N GLN A 81 12.30 -9.74 0.08
CA GLN A 81 10.84 -9.75 -0.11
C GLN A 81 10.13 -8.83 0.92
N PRO A 82 10.29 -7.50 0.81
CA PRO A 82 9.62 -6.58 1.71
C PRO A 82 8.10 -6.54 1.49
N ALA A 83 7.38 -5.97 2.47
CA ALA A 83 5.91 -5.89 2.48
C ALA A 83 5.32 -5.35 1.17
N SER A 84 4.11 -5.79 0.79
CA SER A 84 3.46 -5.45 -0.48
C SER A 84 2.85 -4.04 -0.58
N ILE A 85 3.49 -3.07 0.07
CA ILE A 85 3.09 -1.67 0.06
C ILE A 85 4.18 -0.88 -0.64
N LEU A 86 3.78 -0.06 -1.60
CA LEU A 86 4.67 0.85 -2.30
C LEU A 86 3.97 2.17 -2.58
N SER A 87 4.77 3.20 -2.79
CA SER A 87 4.29 4.51 -3.25
C SER A 87 4.98 4.88 -4.54
N PHE A 88 4.30 5.62 -5.41
CA PHE A 88 4.90 6.15 -6.62
C PHE A 88 4.37 7.55 -6.90
N GLY A 89 5.16 8.34 -7.62
CA GLY A 89 4.77 9.65 -8.12
C GLY A 89 4.24 9.58 -9.53
N ILE A 90 3.11 10.22 -9.80
CA ILE A 90 2.53 10.32 -11.14
C ILE A 90 2.82 11.68 -11.77
N LYS A 91 3.33 11.68 -13.01
CA LYS A 91 3.55 12.92 -13.76
C LYS A 91 2.21 13.61 -14.03
N GLY A 92 2.17 14.93 -13.87
CA GLY A 92 0.93 15.72 -13.88
C GLY A 92 0.34 15.97 -12.50
N GLY A 93 0.97 15.45 -11.43
CA GLY A 93 0.68 15.83 -10.06
C GLY A 93 -0.74 15.49 -9.61
N ARG A 94 -1.34 16.38 -8.83
CA ARG A 94 -2.62 16.14 -8.15
C ARG A 94 -3.75 15.77 -9.10
N GLU A 95 -3.84 16.42 -10.25
CA GLU A 95 -4.91 16.19 -11.22
C GLU A 95 -4.75 14.85 -11.93
N ALA A 96 -3.53 14.51 -12.35
CA ALA A 96 -3.24 13.21 -12.95
C ALA A 96 -3.47 12.09 -11.92
N GLY A 97 -3.08 12.28 -10.66
CA GLY A 97 -3.37 11.33 -9.58
C GLY A 97 -4.85 11.11 -9.33
N ALA A 98 -5.67 12.17 -9.43
CA ALA A 98 -7.13 12.04 -9.35
C ALA A 98 -7.69 11.24 -10.54
N ARG A 99 -7.30 11.58 -11.77
CA ARG A 99 -7.73 10.87 -12.99
C ARG A 99 -7.33 9.41 -12.97
N PHE A 100 -6.09 9.11 -12.56
CA PHE A 100 -5.58 7.75 -12.41
C PHE A 100 -6.46 6.93 -11.47
N ILE A 101 -6.71 7.44 -10.26
CA ILE A 101 -7.52 6.73 -9.26
C ILE A 101 -8.97 6.51 -9.73
N ASP A 102 -9.55 7.48 -10.45
CA ASP A 102 -10.92 7.36 -10.97
C ASP A 102 -11.01 6.46 -12.21
N ALA A 103 -9.89 6.23 -12.91
CA ALA A 103 -9.83 5.34 -14.08
C ALA A 103 -9.63 3.86 -13.74
N LEU A 104 -9.23 3.51 -12.52
CA LEU A 104 -9.02 2.12 -12.09
C LEU A 104 -10.32 1.30 -12.19
N GLN A 105 -10.22 0.10 -12.77
CA GLN A 105 -11.36 -0.79 -13.00
C GLN A 105 -11.31 -2.06 -12.14
N LEU A 106 -10.11 -2.48 -11.73
CA LEU A 106 -9.89 -3.65 -10.88
C LEU A 106 -9.45 -3.23 -9.48
N ILE A 107 -8.46 -2.34 -9.41
CA ILE A 107 -7.87 -1.88 -8.16
C ILE A 107 -8.87 -0.96 -7.43
N LEU A 108 -9.14 -1.27 -6.16
CA LEU A 108 -10.15 -0.55 -5.40
C LEU A 108 -9.59 0.74 -4.78
N ARG A 109 -10.33 1.84 -4.93
CA ARG A 109 -10.05 3.11 -4.24
C ARG A 109 -10.39 3.02 -2.76
N LEU A 110 -9.42 2.63 -1.93
CA LEU A 110 -9.63 2.42 -0.50
C LEU A 110 -8.35 2.69 0.31
N VAL A 111 -8.52 3.16 1.55
CA VAL A 111 -7.41 3.60 2.43
C VAL A 111 -6.86 2.50 3.35
N ASN A 112 -7.47 1.31 3.36
CA ASN A 112 -6.96 0.12 4.07
C ASN A 112 -5.70 -0.44 3.39
N ILE A 113 -5.11 -1.45 4.01
CA ILE A 113 -3.91 -2.15 3.54
C ILE A 113 -4.04 -3.64 3.90
N GLY A 114 -3.36 -4.50 3.15
CA GLY A 114 -3.25 -5.94 3.45
C GLY A 114 -4.53 -6.76 3.22
N ASP A 115 -5.47 -6.25 2.41
CA ASP A 115 -6.57 -7.04 1.87
C ASP A 115 -6.04 -7.99 0.78
N ALA A 116 -6.80 -9.05 0.47
CA ALA A 116 -6.55 -9.89 -0.69
C ALA A 116 -6.69 -9.11 -2.01
N LYS A 117 -7.50 -8.05 -2.02
CA LYS A 117 -7.67 -7.16 -3.17
C LYS A 117 -6.54 -6.13 -3.23
N THR A 118 -6.18 -5.72 -4.43
CA THR A 118 -5.27 -4.58 -4.66
C THR A 118 -6.02 -3.29 -4.39
N LEU A 119 -5.35 -2.38 -3.67
CA LEU A 119 -5.95 -1.15 -3.15
C LEU A 119 -5.08 0.04 -3.52
N ALA A 120 -5.71 1.12 -3.96
CA ALA A 120 -5.04 2.37 -4.27
C ALA A 120 -5.63 3.54 -3.47
N SER A 121 -4.75 4.46 -3.08
CA SER A 121 -5.16 5.73 -2.49
C SER A 121 -4.24 6.85 -2.97
N HIS A 122 -4.82 8.01 -3.27
CA HIS A 122 -4.08 9.24 -3.54
C HIS A 122 -4.28 10.21 -2.38
N PRO A 123 -3.33 10.29 -1.43
CA PRO A 123 -3.54 11.01 -0.17
C PRO A 123 -3.86 12.51 -0.34
N ALA A 124 -3.26 13.16 -1.33
CA ALA A 124 -3.45 14.59 -1.59
C ALA A 124 -4.89 14.97 -1.98
N THR A 125 -5.67 14.06 -2.58
CA THR A 125 -7.09 14.32 -2.92
C THR A 125 -8.06 13.64 -1.96
N THR A 126 -7.57 12.78 -1.06
CA THR A 126 -8.41 11.99 -0.14
C THR A 126 -8.10 12.30 1.32
N THR A 127 -7.20 11.55 1.95
CA THR A 127 -6.96 11.56 3.41
C THR A 127 -6.35 12.87 3.92
N HIS A 128 -5.60 13.59 3.08
CA HIS A 128 -4.91 14.82 3.44
C HIS A 128 -5.46 16.03 2.66
N ARG A 129 -6.66 15.93 2.09
CA ARG A 129 -7.28 16.99 1.27
C ARG A 129 -7.45 18.35 1.98
N GLN A 130 -7.41 18.36 3.32
CA GLN A 130 -7.55 19.56 4.14
C GLN A 130 -6.23 20.31 4.35
N LEU A 131 -5.10 19.65 4.03
CA LEU A 131 -3.78 20.25 4.16
C LEU A 131 -3.43 21.07 2.92
N ASN A 132 -2.74 22.18 3.13
CA ASN A 132 -2.13 22.94 2.03
C ASN A 132 -0.83 22.26 1.53
N ALA A 133 -0.25 22.76 0.44
CA ALA A 133 0.92 22.14 -0.18
C ALA A 133 2.16 22.09 0.73
N GLU A 134 2.37 23.11 1.58
CA GLU A 134 3.49 23.14 2.53
C GLU A 134 3.30 22.12 3.65
N GLU A 135 2.07 22.00 4.16
CA GLU A 135 1.71 21.01 5.19
C GLU A 135 1.84 19.58 4.65
N LEU A 136 1.40 19.32 3.42
CA LEU A 136 1.57 18.03 2.74
C LEU A 136 3.05 17.66 2.61
N ALA A 137 3.88 18.60 2.14
CA ALA A 137 5.32 18.39 2.00
C ALA A 137 5.98 18.10 3.36
N SER A 138 5.60 18.83 4.42
CA SER A 138 6.13 18.58 5.76
C SER A 138 5.74 17.22 6.34
N ALA A 139 4.59 16.68 5.92
CA ALA A 139 4.14 15.34 6.27
C ALA A 139 4.77 14.23 5.39
N GLY A 140 5.63 14.58 4.44
CA GLY A 140 6.24 13.65 3.49
C GLY A 140 5.28 13.12 2.42
N VAL A 141 4.17 13.83 2.19
CA VAL A 141 3.17 13.48 1.17
C VAL A 141 3.29 14.48 0.03
N THR A 142 3.83 14.05 -1.11
CA THR A 142 3.85 14.89 -2.30
C THR A 142 2.49 14.85 -3.00
N GLU A 143 2.15 15.91 -3.74
CA GLU A 143 0.86 16.01 -4.43
C GLU A 143 0.69 15.01 -5.58
N ASP A 144 1.78 14.41 -6.05
CA ASP A 144 1.82 13.36 -7.07
C ASP A 144 1.76 11.94 -6.49
N MET A 145 1.76 11.78 -5.15
CA MET A 145 1.91 10.48 -4.52
C MET A 145 0.64 9.63 -4.60
N VAL A 146 0.77 8.46 -5.23
CA VAL A 146 -0.19 7.36 -5.14
C VAL A 146 0.42 6.24 -4.29
N ARG A 147 -0.36 5.72 -3.35
CA ARG A 147 0.00 4.54 -2.54
C ARG A 147 -0.77 3.33 -3.03
N LEU A 148 -0.06 2.22 -3.25
CA LEU A 148 -0.63 0.91 -3.57
C LEU A 148 -0.39 -0.08 -2.43
N SER A 149 -1.43 -0.83 -2.08
CA SER A 149 -1.33 -2.08 -1.31
C SER A 149 -1.66 -3.21 -2.28
N VAL A 150 -0.63 -3.94 -2.74
CA VAL A 150 -0.76 -4.93 -3.80
C VAL A 150 -1.37 -6.22 -3.25
N GLY A 151 -2.43 -6.68 -3.91
CA GLY A 151 -3.24 -7.85 -3.56
C GLY A 151 -2.67 -9.16 -4.10
N ILE A 152 -3.54 -10.17 -4.17
CA ILE A 152 -3.22 -11.53 -4.63
C ILE A 152 -3.85 -11.91 -5.97
N GLU A 153 -4.40 -10.95 -6.70
CA GLU A 153 -4.91 -11.15 -8.06
C GLU A 153 -3.82 -11.68 -9.01
N HIS A 154 -4.24 -12.09 -10.21
CA HIS A 154 -3.28 -12.40 -11.26
C HIS A 154 -2.46 -11.15 -11.58
N ILE A 155 -1.15 -11.31 -11.68
CA ILE A 155 -0.26 -10.15 -11.87
C ILE A 155 -0.59 -9.40 -13.16
N ASP A 156 -0.89 -10.12 -14.25
CA ASP A 156 -1.17 -9.49 -15.54
C ASP A 156 -2.42 -8.60 -15.47
N ASP A 157 -3.46 -9.01 -14.73
CA ASP A 157 -4.67 -8.19 -14.55
C ASP A 157 -4.38 -6.90 -13.77
N ILE A 158 -3.49 -6.98 -12.76
CA ILE A 158 -3.04 -5.79 -12.01
C ILE A 158 -2.25 -4.85 -12.93
N LEU A 159 -1.31 -5.39 -13.72
CA LEU A 159 -0.48 -4.59 -14.61
C LEU A 159 -1.31 -3.95 -15.73
N ASP A 160 -2.28 -4.66 -16.29
CA ASP A 160 -3.19 -4.14 -17.31
C ASP A 160 -4.09 -3.03 -16.77
N ASP A 161 -4.63 -3.16 -15.55
CA ASP A 161 -5.40 -2.09 -14.91
C ASP A 161 -4.54 -0.85 -14.61
N LEU A 162 -3.30 -1.06 -14.14
CA LEU A 162 -2.35 0.04 -13.94
C LEU A 162 -2.00 0.72 -15.26
N LYS A 163 -1.77 -0.05 -16.33
CA LYS A 163 -1.45 0.48 -17.66
C LYS A 163 -2.56 1.37 -18.18
N GLN A 164 -3.79 0.85 -18.23
CA GLN A 164 -4.92 1.60 -18.78
C GLN A 164 -5.20 2.87 -17.96
N ALA A 165 -5.09 2.80 -16.62
CA ALA A 165 -5.30 3.97 -15.76
C ALA A 165 -4.18 5.01 -15.91
N LEU A 166 -2.92 4.59 -16.08
CA LEU A 166 -1.81 5.51 -16.36
C LEU A 166 -1.96 6.19 -17.73
N GLU A 167 -2.41 5.47 -18.74
CA GLU A 167 -2.70 6.04 -20.07
C GLU A 167 -3.85 7.06 -20.00
N ALA A 168 -4.92 6.77 -19.27
CA ALA A 168 -6.06 7.68 -19.07
C ALA A 168 -5.72 8.93 -18.21
N SER A 169 -4.64 8.86 -17.42
CA SER A 169 -4.22 9.97 -16.54
C SER A 169 -3.38 11.04 -17.23
N ARG A 170 -2.88 10.76 -18.45
CA ARG A 170 -2.06 11.67 -19.26
C ARG A 170 -2.70 13.05 -19.45
#